data_AF-A0A7K6YWJ0-F1
#
_entry.id   AF-A0A7K6YWJ0-F1
#
_cell.length_a   1.000
_cell.length_b   1.000
_cell.length_c   1.000
_cell.angle_alpha   90.00
_cell.angle_beta   90.00
_cell.angle_gamma   90.00
#
_symmetry.space_group_name_H-M   'P 1'
#
loop_
_entity.id
_entity.type
_entity.pdbx_description
1 polymer ?
#
loop_
_entity_poly.entity_id
_entity_poly.type
_entity_poly.pdbx_seq_one_letter_code
_entity_poly.pdbx_strand_id
1 'polypeptide(L)'
;PAPAGETGLLIAPVTPRTPFLGYAGSRELSEQKLLRGVFAEGDTYFSTGDLMEQDAAQFVRFRDRTGDTYRWKGENVATTEVAEALVAHESLQEATVYGVAVPGHEGRAGMAALVLR
;
A
#
# COMPACT_ATOMS: atom_id res chain seq x y z
N PRO A 1 8.76 7.97 13.14
CA PRO A 1 7.44 8.40 12.62
C PRO A 1 7.63 9.13 11.29
N ALA A 2 6.70 9.02 10.34
CA ALA A 2 6.77 9.81 9.12
C ALA A 2 6.56 11.31 9.44
N PRO A 3 7.35 12.22 8.86
CA PRO A 3 7.11 13.66 8.95
C PRO A 3 5.73 14.06 8.39
N ALA A 4 5.22 15.21 8.81
CA ALA A 4 3.99 15.76 8.24
C ALA A 4 4.16 16.05 6.74
N GLY A 5 3.17 15.66 5.94
CA GLY A 5 3.21 15.73 4.48
C GLY A 5 4.02 14.62 3.79
N GLU A 6 4.67 13.73 4.54
CA GLU A 6 5.34 12.56 3.98
C GLU A 6 4.48 11.30 4.13
N THR A 7 4.54 10.44 3.11
CA THR A 7 3.87 9.14 3.11
C THR A 7 4.58 8.18 4.08
N GLY A 8 3.80 7.56 4.95
CA GLY A 8 4.26 6.54 5.90
C GLY A 8 3.36 5.31 5.90
N LEU A 9 3.90 4.19 6.38
CA LEU A 9 3.12 2.97 6.61
C LEU A 9 2.21 3.16 7.83
N LEU A 10 0.92 2.92 7.66
CA LEU A 10 -0.03 2.86 8.76
C LEU A 10 0.18 1.57 9.56
N ILE A 11 0.45 1.72 10.85
CA ILE A 11 0.66 0.62 11.78
C ILE A 11 -0.25 0.78 12.99
N ALA A 12 -0.77 -0.34 13.52
CA ALA A 12 -1.68 -0.34 14.66
C ALA A 12 -1.02 -1.02 15.87
N PRO A 13 -1.03 -0.41 17.06
CA PRO A 13 -0.39 -1.00 18.24
C PRO A 13 -1.12 -2.29 18.65
N VAL A 14 -0.33 -3.34 18.88
CA VAL A 14 -0.84 -4.60 19.44
C VAL A 14 -0.78 -4.50 20.96
N THR A 15 -1.94 -4.48 21.59
CA THR A 15 -2.06 -4.30 23.05
C THR A 15 -3.02 -5.33 23.64
N PRO A 16 -3.07 -5.51 24.97
CA PRO A 16 -4.09 -6.37 25.59
C PRO A 16 -5.53 -5.94 25.28
N ARG A 17 -5.76 -4.65 25.01
CA ARG A 17 -7.09 -4.12 24.61
C ARG A 17 -7.39 -4.33 23.13
N THR A 18 -6.35 -4.37 22.30
CA THR A 18 -6.41 -4.54 20.84
C THR A 18 -5.44 -5.64 20.42
N PRO A 19 -5.69 -6.90 20.81
CA PRO A 19 -4.76 -7.99 20.53
C PRO A 19 -4.83 -8.36 19.05
N PHE A 20 -3.68 -8.70 18.46
CA PHE A 20 -3.62 -9.40 17.19
C PHE A 20 -3.55 -10.90 17.47
N LEU A 21 -4.64 -11.61 17.18
CA LEU A 21 -4.77 -13.05 17.45
C LEU A 21 -4.06 -13.94 16.42
N GLY A 22 -3.48 -13.33 15.38
CA GLY A 22 -2.88 -14.05 14.26
C GLY A 22 -3.89 -14.39 13.16
N TYR A 23 -3.37 -14.97 12.09
CA TYR A 23 -4.16 -15.52 11.00
C TYR A 23 -4.38 -17.02 11.18
N ALA A 24 -5.48 -17.51 10.61
CA ALA A 24 -5.63 -18.94 10.39
C ALA A 24 -4.55 -19.43 9.43
N GLY A 25 -3.82 -20.48 9.82
CA GLY A 25 -2.71 -21.02 9.03
C GLY A 25 -1.40 -21.00 9.80
N SER A 26 -0.29 -20.85 9.07
CA SER A 26 1.04 -20.95 9.64
C SER A 26 1.35 -19.74 10.54
N ARG A 27 2.10 -19.98 11.61
CA ARG A 27 2.50 -18.92 12.54
C ARG A 27 3.37 -17.87 11.84
N GLU A 28 4.17 -18.29 10.87
CA GLU A 28 5.06 -17.44 10.09
C GLU A 28 4.28 -16.32 9.37
N LEU A 29 3.10 -16.62 8.81
CA LEU A 29 2.25 -15.61 8.17
C LEU A 29 1.78 -14.53 9.15
N SER A 30 1.51 -14.92 10.41
CA SER A 30 1.13 -13.98 11.46
C SER A 30 2.31 -13.13 11.91
N GLU A 31 3.47 -13.74 12.11
CA GLU A 31 4.70 -13.04 12.52
C GLU A 31 5.17 -12.05 11.44
N GLN A 32 4.98 -12.35 10.15
CA GLN A 32 5.31 -11.43 9.05
C GLN A 32 4.52 -10.12 9.08
N LYS A 33 3.36 -10.07 9.75
CA LYS A 33 2.58 -8.83 9.91
C LYS A 33 2.98 -8.02 11.14
N LEU A 34 3.79 -8.58 12.03
CA LEU A 34 4.18 -7.92 13.26
C LEU A 34 5.51 -7.19 13.10
N LEU A 35 5.50 -5.91 13.44
CA LEU A 35 6.67 -5.06 13.57
C LEU A 35 6.99 -4.94 15.07
N ARG A 36 8.27 -5.09 15.45
CA ARG A 36 8.70 -5.11 16.86
C ARG A 36 9.81 -4.09 17.08
N GLY A 37 9.81 -3.43 18.23
CA GLY A 37 10.84 -2.44 18.56
C GLY A 37 10.80 -1.21 17.65
N VAL A 38 9.62 -0.78 17.22
CA VAL A 38 9.41 0.28 16.22
C VAL A 38 9.70 1.66 16.80
N PHE A 39 9.15 1.96 17.98
CA PHE A 39 9.35 3.24 18.67
C PHE A 39 10.06 3.08 20.01
N ALA A 40 9.89 1.93 20.67
CA ALA A 40 10.54 1.58 21.92
C ALA A 40 10.81 0.07 21.99
N GLU A 41 11.81 -0.33 22.78
CA GLU A 41 12.11 -1.73 23.00
C GLU A 41 10.88 -2.48 23.58
N GLY A 42 10.57 -3.63 22.97
CA GLY A 42 9.45 -4.48 23.39
C GLY A 42 8.07 -4.07 22.87
N ASP A 43 7.93 -2.93 22.19
CA ASP A 43 6.67 -2.61 21.53
C ASP A 43 6.38 -3.55 20.35
N THR A 44 5.10 -3.66 19.98
CA THR A 44 4.68 -4.47 18.84
C THR A 44 3.53 -3.79 18.14
N TYR A 45 3.63 -3.72 16.81
CA TYR A 45 2.65 -3.11 15.94
C TYR A 45 2.25 -4.08 14.83
N PHE A 46 1.00 -4.05 14.43
CA PHE A 46 0.48 -4.72 13.26
C PHE A 46 0.66 -3.82 12.03
N SER A 47 1.30 -4.36 10.99
CA SER A 47 1.43 -3.72 9.68
C SER A 47 0.15 -3.91 8.87
N THR A 48 -0.54 -2.79 8.59
CA THR A 48 -1.77 -2.81 7.77
C THR A 48 -1.49 -3.05 6.29
N GLY A 49 -0.30 -2.61 5.85
CA GLY A 49 0.09 -2.53 4.45
C GLY A 49 -0.45 -1.28 3.75
N ASP A 50 -1.16 -0.39 4.43
CA ASP A 50 -1.66 0.85 3.81
C ASP A 50 -0.67 1.99 4.01
N LEU A 51 -0.40 2.73 2.94
CA LEU A 51 0.43 3.92 2.92
C LEU A 51 -0.48 5.15 3.07
N MET A 52 -0.20 5.96 4.08
CA MET A 52 -1.00 7.12 4.44
C MET A 52 -0.12 8.36 4.53
N GLU A 53 -0.70 9.53 4.28
CA GLU A 53 -0.07 10.82 4.49
C GLU A 53 -0.96 11.68 5.39
N GLN A 54 -0.36 12.39 6.35
CA GLN A 54 -1.07 13.39 7.15
C GLN A 54 -0.58 14.79 6.79
N ASP A 55 -1.49 15.66 6.37
CA ASP A 55 -1.14 17.03 5.97
C ASP A 55 -1.02 18.01 7.15
N ALA A 56 -0.59 19.24 6.85
CA ALA A 56 -0.46 20.31 7.84
C ALA A 56 -1.79 20.72 8.50
N ALA A 57 -2.93 20.47 7.83
CA ALA A 57 -4.27 20.69 8.37
C ALA A 57 -4.80 19.45 9.14
N GLN A 58 -3.94 18.46 9.41
CA GLN A 58 -4.22 17.23 10.15
C GLN A 58 -5.18 16.25 9.45
N PHE A 59 -5.48 16.47 8.16
CA PHE A 59 -6.23 15.48 7.38
C PHE A 59 -5.33 14.30 7.03
N VAL A 60 -5.86 13.09 7.20
CA VAL A 60 -5.20 11.84 6.81
C VAL A 60 -5.74 11.40 5.46
N ARG A 61 -4.85 11.16 4.50
CA ARG A 61 -5.16 10.68 3.16
C ARG A 61 -4.57 9.29 2.94
N PHE A 62 -5.34 8.42 2.32
CA PHE A 62 -4.82 7.18 1.74
C PHE A 62 -4.00 7.52 0.50
N ARG A 63 -2.82 6.93 0.39
CA ARG A 63 -1.91 7.12 -0.74
C ARG A 63 -1.83 5.88 -1.59
N ASP A 64 -1.57 4.72 -0.99
CA ASP A 64 -1.50 3.46 -1.72
C ASP A 64 -1.52 2.26 -0.76
N ARG A 65 -1.39 1.05 -1.30
CA ARG A 65 -1.17 -0.17 -0.54
C ARG A 65 0.14 -0.83 -0.92
N THR A 66 0.92 -1.25 0.08
CA THR A 66 2.12 -2.06 -0.11
C THR A 66 1.74 -3.37 -0.80
N GLY A 67 2.25 -3.57 -2.01
CA GLY A 67 1.93 -4.73 -2.86
C GLY A 67 1.07 -4.40 -4.08
N ASP A 68 0.35 -3.28 -4.07
CA ASP A 68 -0.45 -2.83 -5.21
C ASP A 68 0.38 -1.96 -6.19
N THR A 69 1.62 -1.63 -5.83
CA THR A 69 2.61 -0.99 -6.72
C THR A 69 3.35 -2.02 -7.59
N TYR A 70 3.77 -1.63 -8.78
CA TYR A 70 4.75 -2.39 -9.57
C TYR A 70 5.97 -1.56 -9.94
N ARG A 71 7.10 -2.23 -10.19
CA ARG A 71 8.34 -1.56 -10.62
C ARG A 71 8.54 -1.72 -12.12
N TRP A 72 8.74 -0.63 -12.85
CA TRP A 72 9.03 -0.65 -14.29
C TRP A 72 10.22 0.25 -14.62
N LYS A 73 11.23 -0.31 -15.30
CA LYS A 73 12.42 0.43 -15.76
C LYS A 73 13.12 1.26 -14.67
N GLY A 74 13.14 0.79 -13.43
CA GLY A 74 13.75 1.54 -12.33
C GLY A 74 12.74 2.07 -11.32
N GLU A 75 11.56 2.43 -11.80
CA GLU A 75 10.63 3.31 -11.09
C GLU A 75 9.49 2.53 -10.43
N ASN A 76 9.08 2.97 -9.24
CA ASN A 76 7.86 2.47 -8.60
C ASN A 76 6.65 3.19 -9.21
N VAL A 77 5.63 2.42 -9.56
CA VAL A 77 4.39 2.92 -10.13
C VAL A 77 3.23 2.53 -9.23
N ALA A 78 2.54 3.55 -8.71
CA ALA A 78 1.30 3.40 -7.96
C ALA A 78 0.15 3.09 -8.93
N THR A 79 -0.49 1.93 -8.79
CA THR A 79 -1.60 1.53 -9.67
C THR A 79 -2.80 2.45 -9.50
N THR A 80 -3.06 2.89 -8.26
CA THR A 80 -4.16 3.81 -7.93
C THR A 80 -4.01 5.16 -8.62
N GLU A 81 -2.83 5.80 -8.54
CA GLU A 81 -2.61 7.11 -9.18
C GLU A 81 -2.80 7.05 -10.71
N VAL A 82 -2.31 5.99 -11.34
CA VAL A 82 -2.50 5.79 -12.79
C VAL A 82 -3.97 5.54 -13.11
N ALA A 83 -4.69 4.76 -12.29
CA ALA A 83 -6.12 4.52 -12.48
C ALA A 83 -6.93 5.82 -12.35
N GLU A 84 -6.65 6.64 -11.35
CA GLU A 84 -7.29 7.96 -11.15
C GLU A 84 -7.03 8.90 -12.32
N ALA A 85 -5.79 8.96 -12.81
CA ALA A 85 -5.44 9.76 -13.99
C ALA A 85 -6.18 9.29 -15.25
N LEU A 86 -6.43 7.98 -15.41
CA LEU A 86 -7.20 7.44 -16.52
C LEU A 86 -8.69 7.79 -16.40
N VAL A 87 -9.32 7.57 -15.23
CA VAL A 87 -10.75 7.82 -15.01
C VAL A 87 -11.13 9.31 -15.09
N ALA A 88 -10.15 10.21 -14.97
CA ALA A 88 -10.33 11.63 -15.26
C ALA A 88 -10.75 11.91 -16.71
N HIS A 89 -10.55 10.97 -17.64
CA HIS A 89 -11.02 11.08 -19.03
C HIS A 89 -12.52 10.80 -19.15
N GLU A 90 -13.25 11.68 -19.85
CA GLU A 90 -14.72 11.65 -19.95
C GLU A 90 -15.30 10.41 -20.66
N SER A 91 -14.50 9.65 -21.41
CA SER A 91 -14.94 8.39 -22.01
C SER A 91 -14.78 7.15 -21.13
N LEU A 92 -14.05 7.25 -20.00
CA LEU A 92 -13.71 6.11 -19.14
C LEU A 92 -14.53 6.11 -17.85
N GLN A 93 -15.39 5.12 -17.66
CA GLN A 93 -16.19 4.95 -16.45
C GLN A 93 -15.34 4.43 -15.28
N GLU A 94 -14.55 3.39 -15.52
CA GLU A 94 -13.73 2.71 -14.51
C GLU A 94 -12.39 2.30 -15.12
N ALA A 95 -11.35 2.26 -14.30
CA ALA A 95 -10.03 1.75 -14.67
C ALA A 95 -9.42 0.95 -13.51
N THR A 96 -8.84 -0.20 -13.84
CA THR A 96 -8.01 -1.00 -12.92
C THR A 96 -6.64 -1.18 -13.54
N VAL A 97 -5.60 -0.71 -12.86
CA VAL A 97 -4.21 -0.76 -13.33
C VAL A 97 -3.45 -1.83 -12.56
N TYR A 98 -2.60 -2.59 -13.25
CA TYR A 98 -1.78 -3.64 -12.64
C TYR A 98 -0.50 -3.88 -13.46
N GLY A 99 0.53 -4.39 -12.79
CA GLY A 99 1.76 -4.78 -13.45
C GLY A 99 1.64 -6.13 -14.14
N VAL A 100 2.22 -6.31 -15.33
CA VAL A 100 2.39 -7.60 -15.99
C VAL A 100 3.85 -7.91 -16.29
N ALA A 101 4.25 -9.18 -16.14
CA ALA A 101 5.58 -9.62 -16.50
C ALA A 101 5.72 -9.60 -18.03
N VAL A 102 6.81 -9.02 -18.53
CA VAL A 102 7.15 -9.03 -19.95
C VAL A 102 8.45 -9.83 -20.13
N PRO A 103 8.46 -10.89 -20.95
CA PRO A 103 9.67 -11.71 -21.16
C PRO A 103 10.88 -10.86 -21.58
N GLY A 104 12.03 -11.11 -20.96
CA GLY A 104 13.28 -10.38 -21.27
C GLY A 104 13.41 -9.00 -20.62
N HIS A 105 12.44 -8.58 -19.80
CA HIS A 105 12.48 -7.30 -19.09
C HIS A 105 12.43 -7.47 -17.57
N GLU A 106 13.19 -6.64 -16.86
CA GLU A 106 13.14 -6.55 -15.40
C GLU A 106 11.91 -5.76 -14.95
N GLY A 107 11.25 -6.22 -13.88
CA GLY A 107 10.07 -5.59 -13.32
C GLY A 107 8.77 -6.03 -14.03
N ARG A 108 7.75 -5.18 -13.94
CA ARG A 108 6.43 -5.43 -14.55
C ARG A 108 5.99 -4.18 -15.32
N ALA A 109 5.54 -4.35 -16.56
CA ALA A 109 4.98 -3.26 -17.35
C ALA A 109 3.55 -2.94 -16.89
N GLY A 110 3.14 -1.69 -17.02
CA GLY A 110 1.76 -1.28 -16.70
C GLY A 110 0.75 -1.81 -17.71
N MET A 111 -0.37 -2.36 -17.22
CA MET A 111 -1.55 -2.69 -17.99
C MET A 111 -2.79 -2.12 -17.30
N ALA A 112 -3.78 -1.70 -18.09
CA ALA A 112 -5.05 -1.20 -17.59
C ALA A 112 -6.21 -2.01 -18.19
N ALA A 113 -7.14 -2.44 -17.34
CA ALA A 113 -8.46 -2.88 -17.75
C ALA A 113 -9.43 -1.71 -17.58
N LEU A 114 -10.22 -1.41 -18.62
CA LEU A 114 -11.05 -0.20 -18.70
C LEU A 114 -12.51 -0.56 -18.96
N VAL A 115 -13.40 0.22 -18.37
CA VAL A 115 -14.83 0.25 -18.70
C VAL A 115 -15.14 1.59 -19.37
N LEU A 116 -15.74 1.56 -20.55
CA LEU A 116 -16.16 2.75 -21.27
C LEU A 116 -17.55 3.20 -20.82
N ARG A 117 -17.85 4.50 -20.94
CA ARG A 117 -19.19 5.05 -20.74
C ARG A 117 -20.12 4.77 -21.92
#